data_AF-A0A3Q8SUZ7-F1
#
_entry.id   AF-A0A3Q8SUZ7-F1
#
_cell.length_a   1.000
_cell.length_b   1.000
_cell.length_c   1.000
_cell.angle_alpha   90.00
_cell.angle_beta   90.00
_cell.angle_gamma   90.00
#
_symmetry.space_group_name_H-M   'P 1'
#
loop_
_entity.id
_entity.type
_entity.pdbx_description
1 polymer ?
#
loop_
_entity_poly.entity_id
_entity_poly.type
_entity_poly.pdbx_seq_one_letter_code
_entity_poly.pdbx_strand_id
1 'polypeptide(L)'
;MNVSRQAVSKWESDQSIPDIEKIVDLSELFGVTTDYLLKNGTPSFNTNAKQDSEKREVELPKLTDDQINDYLSVTAKAAKFKSVGLTLGGIGLALFFAIMGFYEAIHYTIFPSTAIITTLITWAISVGFFIYGFLLTRDFYQIKRKQFTLTNEQLKQIQNKQKNFHDKNNKRIIAGVVLCILAIIPPLAVIALFTIPFFEVEALALFILLFSIALYQFAIYKLQKATYTTLIQEQRLLSKKDQQLFINISIIYWFIIFTCWFIIVTYLYSTWLYKLTLPIILFGFIIYLIFTWFYIQKKAQK
;
A
#
# COMPACT_ATOMS: atom_id res chain seq x y z
N MET A 1 -27.63 -59.19 2.62
CA MET A 1 -26.65 -60.09 1.98
C MET A 1 -26.79 -61.51 2.52
N ASN A 2 -27.45 -62.41 1.78
CA ASN A 2 -27.69 -63.81 2.21
C ASN A 2 -26.42 -64.67 2.01
N VAL A 3 -25.39 -64.45 2.83
CA VAL A 3 -24.06 -65.10 2.73
C VAL A 3 -23.70 -65.80 4.05
N SER A 4 -23.06 -66.96 3.99
CA SER A 4 -22.68 -67.71 5.19
C SER A 4 -21.45 -67.08 5.86
N ARG A 5 -21.33 -67.19 7.20
CA ARG A 5 -20.17 -66.69 7.94
C ARG A 5 -18.84 -67.29 7.47
N GLN A 6 -18.88 -68.54 7.00
CA GLN A 6 -17.71 -69.21 6.44
C GLN A 6 -17.24 -68.57 5.12
N ALA A 7 -18.16 -68.08 4.28
CA ALA A 7 -17.81 -67.38 3.05
C ALA A 7 -17.15 -66.02 3.33
N VAL A 8 -17.69 -65.26 4.29
CA VAL A 8 -17.12 -63.98 4.71
C VAL A 8 -15.71 -64.16 5.30
N SER A 9 -15.50 -65.19 6.14
CA SER A 9 -14.18 -65.49 6.70
C SER A 9 -13.13 -65.84 5.62
N LYS A 10 -13.55 -66.46 4.51
CA LYS A 10 -12.66 -66.71 3.37
C LYS A 10 -12.35 -65.45 2.56
N TRP A 11 -13.25 -64.48 2.53
CA TRP A 11 -13.01 -63.17 1.92
C TRP A 11 -12.05 -62.32 2.76
N GLU A 12 -12.19 -62.36 4.08
CA GLU A 12 -11.30 -61.65 5.01
C GLU A 12 -9.87 -62.21 5.04
N SER A 13 -9.69 -63.48 4.64
CA SER A 13 -8.39 -64.17 4.63
C SER A 13 -7.77 -64.29 3.23
N ASP A 14 -8.29 -63.53 2.25
CA ASP A 14 -7.85 -63.54 0.83
C ASP A 14 -7.88 -64.92 0.15
N GLN A 15 -8.62 -65.89 0.71
CA GLN A 15 -8.72 -67.25 0.16
C GLN A 15 -9.72 -67.34 -0.99
N SER A 16 -10.63 -66.37 -1.10
CA SER A 16 -11.59 -66.27 -2.21
C SER A 16 -12.07 -64.83 -2.37
N ILE A 17 -12.54 -64.48 -3.57
CA ILE A 17 -13.06 -63.15 -3.89
C ILE A 17 -14.59 -63.23 -3.99
N PRO A 18 -15.37 -62.26 -3.46
CA PRO A 18 -16.82 -62.23 -3.63
C PRO A 18 -17.24 -62.09 -5.10
N ASP A 19 -18.40 -62.63 -5.46
CA ASP A 19 -18.99 -62.40 -6.78
C ASP A 19 -19.39 -60.94 -6.98
N ILE A 20 -19.49 -60.50 -8.24
CA ILE A 20 -19.72 -59.09 -8.58
C ILE A 20 -20.98 -58.49 -7.94
N GLU A 21 -22.06 -59.26 -7.85
CA GLU A 21 -23.29 -58.86 -7.16
C GLU A 21 -23.05 -58.61 -5.66
N LYS A 22 -22.19 -59.42 -5.02
CA LYS A 22 -21.82 -59.26 -3.61
C LYS A 22 -20.87 -58.09 -3.38
N ILE A 23 -20.01 -57.77 -4.35
CA ILE A 23 -19.16 -56.57 -4.29
C ILE A 23 -20.03 -55.30 -4.36
N VAL A 24 -21.08 -55.30 -5.19
CA VAL A 24 -22.05 -54.20 -5.24
C VAL A 24 -22.82 -54.08 -3.91
N ASP A 25 -23.36 -55.19 -3.39
CA ASP A 25 -24.06 -55.21 -2.10
C ASP A 25 -23.16 -54.69 -0.94
N LEU A 26 -21.87 -55.05 -0.95
CA LEU A 26 -20.88 -54.58 0.03
C LEU A 26 -20.62 -53.07 -0.12
N SER A 27 -20.57 -52.56 -1.36
CA SER A 27 -20.33 -51.14 -1.63
C SER A 27 -21.47 -50.27 -1.09
N GLU A 28 -22.72 -50.73 -1.23
CA GLU A 28 -23.90 -50.06 -0.68
C GLU A 28 -23.95 -50.17 0.85
N LEU A 29 -23.64 -51.34 1.42
CA LEU A 29 -23.67 -51.52 2.88
C LEU A 29 -22.66 -50.62 3.60
N PHE A 30 -21.45 -50.50 3.06
CA PHE A 30 -20.37 -49.71 3.66
C PHE A 30 -20.32 -48.26 3.18
N GLY A 31 -21.19 -47.86 2.24
CA GLY A 31 -21.24 -46.50 1.71
C GLY A 31 -19.98 -46.07 0.95
N VAL A 32 -19.29 -47.01 0.31
CA VAL A 32 -18.04 -46.79 -0.45
C VAL A 32 -18.25 -47.14 -1.93
N THR A 33 -17.39 -46.65 -2.82
CA THR A 33 -17.47 -47.01 -4.24
C THR A 33 -16.98 -48.44 -4.48
N THR A 34 -17.54 -49.13 -5.49
CA THR A 34 -17.10 -50.48 -5.87
C THR A 34 -15.61 -50.52 -6.24
N ASP A 35 -15.07 -49.43 -6.82
CA ASP A 35 -13.64 -49.27 -7.13
C ASP A 35 -12.76 -49.28 -5.88
N TYR A 36 -13.26 -48.72 -4.77
CA TYR A 36 -12.57 -48.74 -3.48
C TYR A 36 -12.44 -50.16 -2.92
N LEU A 37 -13.48 -50.98 -3.05
CA LEU A 37 -13.46 -52.39 -2.62
C LEU A 37 -12.52 -53.25 -3.47
N LEU A 38 -12.54 -53.04 -4.79
CA LEU A 38 -11.71 -53.79 -5.74
C LEU A 38 -10.22 -53.45 -5.67
N LYS A 39 -9.86 -52.32 -5.06
CA LYS A 39 -8.48 -51.82 -4.95
C LYS A 39 -7.98 -51.79 -3.51
N ASN A 40 -8.50 -52.71 -2.67
CA ASN A 40 -8.10 -52.90 -1.28
C ASN A 40 -8.13 -51.61 -0.45
N GLY A 41 -9.14 -50.76 -0.66
CA GLY A 41 -9.29 -49.49 0.06
C GLY A 41 -8.33 -48.38 -0.38
N THR A 42 -7.59 -48.56 -1.49
CA THR A 42 -6.85 -47.47 -2.10
C THR A 42 -7.74 -46.76 -3.12
N PRO A 43 -8.15 -45.50 -2.88
CA PRO A 43 -8.94 -44.75 -3.83
C PRO A 43 -8.09 -44.44 -5.06
N SER A 44 -8.23 -45.24 -6.12
CA SER A 44 -7.67 -44.86 -7.41
C SER A 44 -8.65 -43.91 -8.09
N PHE A 45 -8.40 -42.62 -7.93
CA PHE A 45 -8.84 -41.70 -8.97
C PHE A 45 -7.96 -41.97 -10.19
N ASN A 46 -8.34 -42.94 -11.03
CA ASN A 46 -7.88 -42.99 -12.42
C ASN A 46 -8.45 -41.76 -13.11
N THR A 47 -7.69 -40.68 -12.96
CA THR A 47 -8.04 -39.39 -13.50
C THR A 47 -7.53 -39.35 -14.93
N ASN A 48 -8.33 -39.88 -15.85
CA ASN A 48 -8.28 -39.45 -17.25
C ASN A 48 -8.81 -37.99 -17.43
N ALA A 49 -8.87 -37.23 -16.33
CA ALA A 49 -9.04 -35.78 -16.27
C ALA A 49 -7.96 -35.07 -15.40
N LYS A 50 -6.88 -35.76 -14.98
CA LYS A 50 -5.71 -35.20 -14.27
C LYS A 50 -4.47 -36.06 -14.53
N GLN A 51 -4.03 -36.06 -15.78
CA GLN A 51 -2.61 -36.10 -16.10
C GLN A 51 -2.27 -34.79 -16.81
N ASP A 52 -2.30 -33.71 -16.05
CA ASP A 52 -1.81 -32.39 -16.49
C ASP A 52 -1.16 -31.63 -15.31
N SER A 53 -0.72 -32.39 -14.31
CA SER A 53 0.01 -31.96 -13.13
C SER A 53 1.37 -32.66 -13.07
N GLU A 54 2.07 -32.74 -14.20
CA GLU A 54 3.48 -32.43 -14.16
C GLU A 54 3.61 -30.95 -13.79
N LYS A 55 4.72 -30.59 -13.15
CA LYS A 55 5.15 -29.19 -13.01
C LYS A 55 5.27 -28.58 -14.41
N ARG A 56 4.17 -28.11 -14.98
CA ARG A 56 4.21 -27.05 -15.97
C ARG A 56 4.76 -25.86 -15.21
N GLU A 57 6.05 -25.60 -15.34
CA GLU A 57 6.52 -24.22 -15.30
C GLU A 57 5.56 -23.47 -16.19
N VAL A 58 4.66 -22.69 -15.58
CA VAL A 58 3.78 -21.81 -16.32
C VAL A 58 4.74 -20.84 -17.00
N GLU A 59 5.08 -21.08 -18.27
CA GLU A 59 5.87 -20.16 -19.06
C GLU A 59 5.14 -18.82 -19.03
N LEU A 60 5.68 -17.92 -18.23
CA LEU A 60 5.06 -16.62 -18.03
C LEU A 60 5.07 -15.88 -19.37
N PRO A 61 3.97 -15.20 -19.73
CA PRO A 61 3.88 -14.51 -21.00
C PRO A 61 5.04 -13.51 -21.14
N LYS A 62 5.73 -13.57 -22.28
CA LYS A 62 6.75 -12.58 -22.65
C LYS A 62 6.05 -11.27 -23.01
N LEU A 63 6.49 -10.16 -22.43
CA LEU A 63 5.94 -8.85 -22.77
C LEU A 63 6.51 -8.35 -24.10
N THR A 64 5.63 -7.86 -24.97
CA THR A 64 6.02 -7.13 -26.18
C THR A 64 6.51 -5.72 -25.83
N ASP A 65 7.41 -5.15 -26.63
CA ASP A 65 7.91 -3.78 -26.44
C ASP A 65 6.79 -2.74 -26.39
N ASP A 66 5.72 -2.94 -27.17
CA ASP A 66 4.54 -2.09 -27.16
C ASP A 66 3.82 -2.13 -25.80
N GLN A 67 3.66 -3.30 -25.20
CA GLN A 67 3.04 -3.44 -23.87
C GLN A 67 3.88 -2.78 -22.78
N ILE A 68 5.21 -2.85 -22.88
CA ILE A 68 6.14 -2.20 -21.94
C ILE A 68 6.02 -0.68 -22.07
N ASN A 69 6.05 -0.15 -23.29
CA ASN A 69 5.97 1.29 -23.53
C ASN A 69 4.59 1.85 -23.15
N ASP A 70 3.51 1.11 -23.44
CA ASP A 70 2.15 1.46 -23.05
C ASP A 70 2.04 1.53 -21.52
N TYR A 71 2.50 0.49 -20.81
CA TYR A 71 2.55 0.47 -19.35
C TYR A 71 3.35 1.66 -18.77
N LEU A 72 4.54 1.94 -19.31
CA LEU A 72 5.37 3.08 -18.87
C LEU A 72 4.64 4.41 -19.06
N SER A 73 3.97 4.62 -20.19
CA SER A 73 3.28 5.87 -20.50
C SER A 73 2.01 6.07 -19.64
N VAL A 74 1.19 5.03 -19.49
CA VAL A 74 -0.05 5.06 -18.72
C VAL A 74 0.23 5.21 -17.23
N THR A 75 1.22 4.49 -16.70
CA THR A 75 1.60 4.65 -15.29
C THR A 75 2.27 5.99 -15.01
N ALA A 76 3.02 6.57 -15.95
CA ALA A 76 3.54 7.93 -15.81
C ALA A 76 2.41 8.97 -15.77
N LYS A 77 1.38 8.82 -16.61
CA LYS A 77 0.17 9.67 -16.59
C LYS A 77 -0.61 9.50 -15.28
N ALA A 78 -0.80 8.27 -14.84
CA ALA A 78 -1.45 7.94 -13.57
C ALA A 78 -0.68 8.52 -12.36
N ALA A 79 0.65 8.47 -12.38
CA ALA A 79 1.49 9.03 -11.34
C ALA A 79 1.29 10.54 -11.20
N LYS A 80 1.17 11.27 -12.32
CA LYS A 80 0.84 12.70 -12.32
C LYS A 80 -0.51 12.95 -11.67
N PHE A 81 -1.56 12.25 -12.08
CA PHE A 81 -2.90 12.45 -11.51
C PHE A 81 -2.97 12.11 -10.02
N LYS A 82 -2.35 11.01 -9.57
CA LYS A 82 -2.27 10.66 -8.15
C LYS A 82 -1.53 11.73 -7.33
N SER A 83 -0.45 12.28 -7.88
CA SER A 83 0.35 13.30 -7.20
C SER A 83 -0.38 14.65 -7.16
N VAL A 84 -1.09 15.01 -8.25
CA VAL A 84 -1.93 16.22 -8.31
C VAL A 84 -3.08 16.11 -7.30
N GLY A 85 -3.74 14.95 -7.20
CA GLY A 85 -4.74 14.69 -6.16
C GLY A 85 -4.16 14.92 -4.76
N LEU A 86 -3.03 14.28 -4.43
CA LEU A 86 -2.36 14.48 -3.13
C LEU A 86 -2.09 15.96 -2.82
N THR A 87 -1.61 16.74 -3.79
CA THR A 87 -1.35 18.17 -3.60
C THR A 87 -2.59 19.00 -3.42
N LEU A 88 -3.65 18.74 -4.20
CA LEU A 88 -4.91 19.46 -4.11
C LEU A 88 -5.56 19.26 -2.75
N GLY A 89 -5.47 18.05 -2.19
CA GLY A 89 -5.95 17.78 -0.83
C GLY A 89 -5.27 18.67 0.22
N GLY A 90 -3.94 18.79 0.14
CA GLY A 90 -3.17 19.65 1.02
C GLY A 90 -3.39 21.15 0.78
N ILE A 91 -3.54 21.58 -0.47
CA ILE A 91 -3.92 22.97 -0.82
C ILE A 91 -5.31 23.29 -0.27
N GLY A 92 -6.27 22.38 -0.34
CA GLY A 92 -7.59 22.55 0.26
C GLY A 92 -7.50 22.79 1.77
N LEU A 93 -6.63 22.06 2.47
CA LEU A 93 -6.40 22.28 3.90
C LEU A 93 -5.69 23.61 4.17
N ALA A 94 -4.73 24.02 3.34
CA ALA A 94 -4.10 25.34 3.45
C ALA A 94 -5.12 26.48 3.26
N LEU A 95 -6.02 26.35 2.28
CA LEU A 95 -7.09 27.31 2.03
C LEU A 95 -8.05 27.42 3.21
N PHE A 96 -8.39 26.30 3.86
CA PHE A 96 -9.20 26.30 5.09
C PHE A 96 -8.59 27.23 6.15
N PHE A 97 -7.32 27.01 6.50
CA PHE A 97 -6.64 27.83 7.52
C PHE A 97 -6.45 29.28 7.06
N ALA A 98 -6.12 29.52 5.80
CA ALA A 98 -5.97 30.88 5.29
C ALA A 98 -7.28 31.69 5.39
N ILE A 99 -8.42 31.07 5.05
CA ILE A 99 -9.73 31.70 5.16
C ILE A 99 -10.11 31.90 6.63
N MET A 100 -9.85 30.92 7.50
CA MET A 100 -10.11 31.02 8.93
C MET A 100 -9.31 32.16 9.58
N GLY A 101 -8.02 32.27 9.27
CA GLY A 101 -7.17 33.37 9.73
C GLY A 101 -7.71 34.73 9.26
N PHE A 102 -8.04 34.85 7.97
CA PHE A 102 -8.63 36.08 7.43
C PHE A 102 -9.91 36.52 8.17
N TYR A 103 -10.80 35.58 8.51
CA TYR A 103 -12.01 35.90 9.28
C TYR A 103 -11.72 36.39 10.70
N GLU A 104 -10.72 35.81 11.35
CA GLU A 104 -10.25 36.25 12.66
C GLU A 104 -9.70 37.70 12.59
N ALA A 105 -9.09 38.10 11.46
CA ALA A 105 -8.52 39.45 11.24
C ALA A 105 -9.57 40.55 11.27
N ILE A 106 -10.69 40.27 10.61
CA ILE A 106 -11.74 41.25 10.35
C ILE A 106 -12.82 41.24 11.44
N HIS A 107 -12.64 40.45 12.52
CA HIS A 107 -13.57 40.28 13.64
C HIS A 107 -15.02 39.98 13.20
N TYR A 108 -15.20 39.33 12.05
CA TYR A 108 -16.53 39.01 11.53
C TYR A 108 -16.97 37.66 12.08
N THR A 109 -18.05 37.64 12.86
CA THR A 109 -18.52 36.46 13.61
C THR A 109 -19.25 35.41 12.77
N ILE A 110 -19.38 35.63 11.46
CA ILE A 110 -20.21 34.81 10.58
C ILE A 110 -19.37 34.39 9.37
N PHE A 111 -19.49 33.10 8.99
CA PHE A 111 -18.94 32.41 7.81
C PHE A 111 -17.73 31.45 7.95
N PRO A 112 -17.53 30.68 9.04
CA PRO A 112 -16.64 29.49 8.95
C PRO A 112 -17.17 28.44 7.94
N SER A 113 -18.44 28.53 7.55
CA SER A 113 -19.05 27.67 6.53
C SER A 113 -18.44 27.82 5.14
N THR A 114 -17.93 29.01 4.75
CA THR A 114 -17.30 29.21 3.43
C THR A 114 -15.96 28.47 3.34
N ALA A 115 -15.17 28.47 4.42
CA ALA A 115 -13.93 27.69 4.52
C ALA A 115 -14.22 26.19 4.37
N ILE A 116 -15.25 25.70 5.06
CA ILE A 116 -15.68 24.29 4.99
C ILE A 116 -16.12 23.94 3.56
N ILE A 117 -17.02 24.73 2.96
CA ILE A 117 -17.54 24.48 1.60
C ILE A 117 -16.39 24.46 0.57
N THR A 118 -15.49 25.46 0.62
CA THR A 118 -14.33 25.55 -0.28
C THR A 118 -13.42 24.32 -0.14
N THR A 119 -13.20 23.88 1.10
CA THR A 119 -12.38 22.70 1.40
C THR A 119 -13.01 21.42 0.87
N LEU A 120 -14.32 21.23 1.08
CA LEU A 120 -15.06 20.07 0.60
C LEU A 120 -15.03 19.97 -0.94
N ILE A 121 -15.23 21.10 -1.63
CA ILE A 121 -15.14 21.14 -3.11
C ILE A 121 -13.72 20.76 -3.57
N THR A 122 -12.69 21.34 -2.95
CA THR A 122 -11.30 21.05 -3.31
C THR A 122 -10.94 19.59 -3.05
N TRP A 123 -11.44 19.01 -1.95
CA TRP A 123 -11.25 17.60 -1.62
C TRP A 123 -12.00 16.67 -2.56
N ALA A 124 -13.22 17.01 -2.98
CA ALA A 124 -13.95 16.24 -3.98
C ALA A 124 -13.15 16.17 -5.31
N ILE A 125 -12.59 17.29 -5.76
CA ILE A 125 -11.73 17.36 -6.95
C ILE A 125 -10.44 16.54 -6.76
N SER A 126 -9.78 16.70 -5.61
CA SER A 126 -8.57 15.96 -5.23
C SER A 126 -8.77 14.45 -5.31
N VAL A 127 -9.84 13.95 -4.67
CA VAL A 127 -10.22 12.54 -4.68
C VAL A 127 -10.53 12.07 -6.09
N GLY A 128 -11.23 12.88 -6.90
CA GLY A 128 -11.49 12.59 -8.32
C GLY A 128 -10.21 12.32 -9.11
N PHE A 129 -9.19 13.19 -8.98
CA PHE A 129 -7.88 12.99 -9.63
C PHE A 129 -7.17 11.73 -9.14
N PHE A 130 -7.22 11.45 -7.84
CA PHE A 130 -6.59 10.26 -7.26
C PHE A 130 -7.24 8.96 -7.76
N ILE A 131 -8.58 8.92 -7.76
CA ILE A 131 -9.37 7.79 -8.27
C ILE A 131 -9.12 7.59 -9.76
N TYR A 132 -9.13 8.67 -10.56
CA TYR A 132 -8.83 8.58 -11.99
C TYR A 132 -7.46 7.96 -12.24
N GLY A 133 -6.43 8.43 -11.52
CA GLY A 133 -5.10 7.83 -11.61
C GLY A 133 -5.05 6.36 -11.19
N PHE A 134 -5.91 5.91 -10.26
CA PHE A 134 -6.04 4.49 -9.92
C PHE A 134 -6.63 3.69 -11.10
N LEU A 135 -7.76 4.16 -11.64
CA LEU A 135 -8.48 3.53 -12.74
C LEU A 135 -7.62 3.36 -13.99
N LEU A 136 -6.77 4.34 -14.33
CA LEU A 136 -5.82 4.26 -15.46
C LEU A 136 -4.91 3.02 -15.40
N THR A 137 -4.56 2.57 -14.20
CA THR A 137 -3.60 1.48 -14.01
C THR A 137 -4.27 0.15 -13.71
N ARG A 138 -5.60 0.06 -13.84
CA ARG A 138 -6.38 -1.12 -13.47
C ARG A 138 -6.07 -2.30 -14.38
N ASP A 139 -5.98 -2.06 -15.68
CA ASP A 139 -5.90 -3.13 -16.68
C ASP A 139 -4.51 -3.79 -16.70
N PHE A 140 -3.50 -3.13 -16.15
CA PHE A 140 -2.13 -3.66 -15.98
C PHE A 140 -1.95 -4.51 -14.70
N TYR A 141 -3.01 -5.19 -14.27
CA TYR A 141 -2.98 -6.02 -13.05
C TYR A 141 -1.94 -7.15 -13.12
N GLN A 142 -1.78 -7.78 -14.29
CA GLN A 142 -0.82 -8.86 -14.52
C GLN A 142 0.65 -8.40 -14.34
N ILE A 143 0.99 -7.24 -14.93
CA ILE A 143 2.33 -6.63 -14.79
C ILE A 143 2.59 -6.29 -13.31
N LYS A 144 1.60 -5.73 -12.61
CA LYS A 144 1.73 -5.43 -11.16
C LYS A 144 1.95 -6.67 -10.29
N ARG A 145 1.50 -7.85 -10.74
CA ARG A 145 1.73 -9.12 -10.06
C ARG A 145 3.08 -9.77 -10.39
N LYS A 146 3.90 -9.15 -11.25
CA LYS A 146 5.17 -9.71 -11.73
C LYS A 146 5.01 -11.09 -12.41
N GLN A 147 3.88 -11.30 -13.09
CA GLN A 147 3.57 -12.54 -13.80
C GLN A 147 3.94 -12.42 -15.29
N PHE A 148 5.22 -12.17 -15.58
CA PHE A 148 5.72 -12.04 -16.95
C PHE A 148 7.23 -12.32 -17.00
N THR A 149 7.76 -12.54 -18.20
CA THR A 149 9.21 -12.61 -18.46
C THR A 149 9.63 -11.47 -19.40
N LEU A 150 10.90 -11.04 -19.26
CA LEU A 150 11.52 -10.03 -20.12
C LEU A 150 12.75 -10.63 -20.78
N THR A 151 13.02 -10.19 -22.00
CA THR A 151 14.27 -10.49 -22.70
C THR A 151 15.42 -9.69 -22.09
N ASN A 152 16.64 -10.22 -22.12
CA ASN A 152 17.84 -9.54 -21.60
C ASN A 152 18.04 -8.14 -22.21
N GLU A 153 17.71 -7.96 -23.50
CA GLU A 153 17.77 -6.66 -24.17
C GLU A 153 16.74 -5.67 -23.61
N GLN A 154 15.48 -6.10 -23.45
CA GLN A 154 14.41 -5.29 -22.85
C GLN A 154 14.78 -4.86 -21.43
N LEU A 155 15.35 -5.76 -20.64
CA LEU A 155 15.81 -5.47 -19.29
C LEU A 155 16.90 -4.39 -19.28
N LYS A 156 17.91 -4.49 -20.15
CA LYS A 156 18.95 -3.46 -20.30
C LYS A 156 18.37 -2.11 -20.73
N GLN A 157 17.41 -2.11 -21.67
CA GLN A 157 16.74 -0.88 -22.11
C GLN A 157 15.96 -0.22 -20.96
N ILE A 158 15.23 -1.00 -20.16
CA ILE A 158 14.46 -0.51 -19.01
C ILE A 158 15.40 0.05 -17.93
N GLN A 159 16.53 -0.63 -17.66
CA GLN A 159 17.55 -0.14 -16.72
C GLN A 159 18.16 1.20 -17.19
N ASN A 160 18.46 1.34 -18.49
CA ASN A 160 18.94 2.61 -19.05
C ASN A 160 17.88 3.72 -18.95
N LYS A 161 16.62 3.40 -19.25
CA LYS A 161 15.50 4.35 -19.05
C LYS A 161 15.35 4.73 -17.57
N GLN A 162 15.50 3.80 -16.63
CA GLN A 162 15.45 4.04 -15.19
C GLN A 162 16.60 4.94 -14.72
N LYS A 163 17.84 4.70 -15.18
CA LYS A 163 19.00 5.54 -14.86
C LYS A 163 18.81 6.97 -15.39
N ASN A 164 18.42 7.13 -16.65
CA ASN A 164 18.11 8.43 -17.24
C ASN A 164 16.98 9.15 -16.49
N PHE A 165 15.96 8.42 -16.06
CA PHE A 165 14.89 8.95 -15.21
C PHE A 165 15.42 9.43 -13.86
N HIS A 166 16.31 8.66 -13.22
CA HIS A 166 16.93 9.00 -11.94
C HIS A 166 17.73 10.29 -12.05
N ASP A 167 18.65 10.36 -13.01
CA ASP A 167 19.56 11.50 -13.18
C ASP A 167 18.79 12.79 -13.48
N LYS A 168 17.74 12.72 -14.32
CA LYS A 168 16.88 13.88 -14.62
C LYS A 168 16.01 14.32 -13.45
N ASN A 169 15.55 13.38 -12.60
CA ASN A 169 14.58 13.68 -11.54
C ASN A 169 15.18 13.80 -10.14
N ASN A 170 16.48 13.56 -9.95
CA ASN A 170 17.16 13.85 -8.68
C ASN A 170 16.96 15.32 -8.25
N LYS A 171 16.93 16.25 -9.22
CA LYS A 171 16.62 17.66 -8.96
C LYS A 171 15.25 17.88 -8.31
N ARG A 172 14.25 17.03 -8.61
CA ARG A 172 12.92 17.09 -7.97
C ARG A 172 12.98 16.70 -6.50
N ILE A 173 13.78 15.68 -6.16
CA ILE A 173 13.97 15.25 -4.77
C ILE A 173 14.63 16.38 -3.98
N ILE A 174 15.70 16.97 -4.53
CA ILE A 174 16.41 18.09 -3.91
C ILE A 174 15.44 19.27 -3.71
N ALA A 175 14.67 19.63 -4.75
CA ALA A 175 13.66 20.69 -4.64
C ALA A 175 12.62 20.39 -3.56
N GLY A 176 12.14 19.14 -3.45
CA GLY A 176 11.22 18.73 -2.39
C GLY A 176 11.82 18.88 -0.98
N VAL A 177 13.08 18.46 -0.79
CA VAL A 177 13.77 18.60 0.51
C VAL A 177 13.95 20.06 0.88
N VAL A 178 14.42 20.89 -0.07
CA VAL A 178 14.57 22.33 0.14
C VAL A 178 13.23 22.97 0.50
N LEU A 179 12.15 22.64 -0.21
CA LEU A 179 10.81 23.13 0.11
C LEU A 179 10.31 22.69 1.50
N CYS A 180 10.61 21.47 1.94
CA CYS A 180 10.27 21.04 3.30
C CYS A 180 11.00 21.87 4.37
N ILE A 181 12.28 22.20 4.15
CA ILE A 181 13.05 23.04 5.06
C ILE A 181 12.50 24.48 5.06
N LEU A 182 12.25 25.03 3.88
CA LEU A 182 11.68 26.38 3.73
C LEU A 182 10.26 26.47 4.30
N ALA A 183 9.47 25.40 4.24
CA ALA A 183 8.11 25.37 4.80
C ALA A 183 8.09 25.63 6.31
N ILE A 184 9.19 25.37 7.04
CA ILE A 184 9.30 25.58 8.49
C ILE A 184 9.53 27.07 8.84
N ILE A 185 9.99 27.88 7.88
CA ILE A 185 10.31 29.30 8.12
C ILE A 185 9.09 30.12 8.59
N PRO A 186 7.90 30.05 7.94
CA PRO A 186 6.73 30.79 8.38
C PRO A 186 6.36 30.61 9.86
N PRO A 187 6.17 29.38 10.39
CA PRO A 187 5.85 29.22 11.82
C PRO A 187 7.01 29.65 12.73
N LEU A 188 8.27 29.44 12.34
CA LEU A 188 9.42 29.93 13.13
C LEU A 188 9.49 31.45 13.20
N ALA A 189 9.17 32.14 12.10
CA ALA A 189 9.18 33.60 12.05
C ALA A 189 8.12 34.19 13.00
N VAL A 190 6.92 33.61 13.04
CA VAL A 190 5.86 34.06 13.97
C VAL A 190 6.28 33.86 15.43
N ILE A 191 6.87 32.70 15.76
CA ILE A 191 7.38 32.43 17.12
C ILE A 191 8.48 33.44 17.51
N ALA A 192 9.43 33.70 16.61
CA ALA A 192 10.57 34.57 16.89
C ALA A 192 10.19 36.05 17.05
N LEU A 193 9.14 36.49 16.37
CA LEU A 193 8.70 37.89 16.43
C LEU A 193 7.92 38.22 17.71
N PHE A 194 7.46 37.23 18.49
CA PHE A 194 6.81 37.36 19.82
C PHE A 194 5.65 38.39 19.95
N THR A 195 5.22 39.08 18.88
CA THR A 195 4.40 40.30 18.99
C THR A 195 3.09 40.29 18.22
N ILE A 196 2.77 39.29 17.40
CA ILE A 196 1.55 39.33 16.58
C ILE A 196 0.74 38.03 16.70
N PRO A 197 -0.20 37.93 17.68
CA PRO A 197 -1.03 36.74 17.88
C PRO A 197 -1.91 36.42 16.66
N PHE A 198 -2.07 37.39 15.76
CA PHE A 198 -2.94 37.29 14.61
C PHE A 198 -2.41 36.38 13.49
N PHE A 199 -1.09 36.20 13.34
CA PHE A 199 -0.50 35.53 12.15
C PHE A 199 -0.23 34.02 12.28
N GLU A 200 -0.58 33.40 13.41
CA GLU A 200 -0.28 31.98 13.66
C GLU A 200 -0.99 31.06 12.65
N VAL A 201 -2.24 31.39 12.31
CA VAL A 201 -3.08 30.57 11.42
C VAL A 201 -2.62 30.69 9.95
N GLU A 202 -2.23 31.89 9.51
CA GLU A 202 -1.69 32.15 8.18
C GLU A 202 -0.33 31.50 7.99
N ALA A 203 0.53 31.52 9.01
CA ALA A 203 1.80 30.83 8.99
C ALA A 203 1.61 29.32 8.86
N LEU A 204 0.62 28.74 9.54
CA LEU A 204 0.24 27.34 9.38
C LEU A 204 -0.28 27.05 7.97
N ALA A 205 -1.13 27.91 7.41
CA ALA A 205 -1.62 27.78 6.05
C ALA A 205 -0.47 27.76 5.02
N LEU A 206 0.49 28.67 5.17
CA LEU A 206 1.67 28.76 4.30
C LEU A 206 2.60 27.54 4.44
N PHE A 207 2.79 27.05 5.68
CA PHE A 207 3.50 25.79 5.95
C PHE A 207 2.86 24.63 5.19
N ILE A 208 1.53 24.45 5.31
CA ILE A 208 0.79 23.36 4.67
C ILE A 208 0.89 23.47 3.15
N LEU A 209 0.78 24.68 2.60
CA LEU A 209 0.87 24.93 1.16
C LEU A 209 2.26 24.54 0.61
N LEU A 210 3.33 25.03 1.21
CA LEU A 210 4.71 24.71 0.79
C LEU A 210 5.02 23.21 0.96
N PHE A 211 4.58 22.63 2.07
CA PHE A 211 4.74 21.21 2.34
C PHE A 211 3.99 20.35 1.31
N SER A 212 2.78 20.76 0.91
CA SER A 212 2.01 20.08 -0.14
C SER A 212 2.76 20.07 -1.47
N ILE A 213 3.39 21.19 -1.85
CA ILE A 213 4.22 21.29 -3.07
C ILE A 213 5.44 20.38 -2.95
N ALA A 214 6.07 20.26 -1.77
CA ALA A 214 7.15 19.31 -1.56
C ALA A 214 6.69 17.85 -1.75
N LEU A 215 5.52 17.50 -1.21
CA LEU A 215 4.91 16.17 -1.36
C LEU A 215 4.64 15.82 -2.84
N TYR A 216 4.27 16.81 -3.67
CA TYR A 216 4.13 16.61 -5.12
C TYR A 216 5.39 16.01 -5.75
N GLN A 217 6.55 16.61 -5.43
CA GLN A 217 7.82 16.26 -6.04
C GLN A 217 8.22 14.83 -5.65
N PHE A 218 8.04 14.50 -4.38
CA PHE A 218 8.29 13.15 -3.87
C PHE A 218 7.31 12.12 -4.45
N ALA A 219 6.02 12.45 -4.54
CA ALA A 219 5.00 11.55 -5.04
C ALA A 219 5.23 11.18 -6.50
N ILE A 220 5.50 12.16 -7.38
CA ILE A 220 5.80 11.89 -8.79
C ILE A 220 7.02 10.98 -8.91
N TYR A 221 8.11 11.31 -8.21
CA TYR A 221 9.34 10.53 -8.28
C TYR A 221 9.13 9.10 -7.79
N LYS A 222 8.51 8.91 -6.62
CA LYS A 222 8.29 7.59 -6.02
C LYS A 222 7.35 6.74 -6.88
N LEU A 223 6.27 7.30 -7.40
CA LEU A 223 5.30 6.56 -8.22
C LEU A 223 5.91 6.12 -9.55
N GLN A 224 6.69 6.98 -10.22
CA GLN A 224 7.36 6.61 -11.46
C GLN A 224 8.54 5.66 -11.24
N LYS A 225 9.32 5.84 -10.16
CA LYS A 225 10.35 4.86 -9.75
C LYS A 225 9.73 3.49 -9.52
N ALA A 226 8.55 3.42 -8.88
CA ALA A 226 7.84 2.17 -8.63
C ALA A 226 7.50 1.41 -9.93
N THR A 227 7.15 2.11 -11.01
CA THR A 227 6.92 1.51 -12.33
C THR A 227 8.16 0.73 -12.82
N TYR A 228 9.33 1.36 -12.82
CA TYR A 228 10.57 0.71 -13.26
C TYR A 228 10.95 -0.48 -12.37
N THR A 229 10.85 -0.33 -11.05
CA THR A 229 11.13 -1.44 -10.12
C THR A 229 10.17 -2.61 -10.30
N THR A 230 8.95 -2.35 -10.76
CA THR A 230 7.96 -3.40 -11.06
C THR A 230 8.36 -4.16 -12.32
N LEU A 231 8.79 -3.46 -13.38
CA LEU A 231 9.25 -4.07 -14.63
C LEU A 231 10.54 -4.87 -14.47
N ILE A 232 11.54 -4.31 -13.78
CA ILE A 232 12.83 -4.97 -13.50
C ILE A 232 12.64 -6.15 -12.52
N GLN A 233 11.45 -6.28 -11.94
CA GLN A 233 11.12 -7.28 -10.94
C GLN A 233 12.03 -7.22 -9.70
N GLU A 234 12.68 -6.07 -9.46
CA GLU A 234 13.61 -5.85 -8.35
C GLU A 234 13.00 -6.32 -7.03
N GLN A 235 13.77 -7.10 -6.27
CA GLN A 235 13.32 -7.61 -4.99
C GLN A 235 13.21 -6.44 -3.99
N ARG A 236 12.10 -6.42 -3.24
CA ARG A 236 11.90 -5.40 -2.22
C ARG A 236 12.77 -5.77 -1.01
N LEU A 237 13.45 -4.76 -0.44
CA LEU A 237 14.22 -4.91 0.80
C LEU A 237 13.40 -5.49 1.97
N LEU A 238 12.08 -5.25 2.00
CA LEU A 238 11.18 -5.84 2.98
C LEU A 238 10.10 -6.67 2.27
N SER A 239 9.81 -7.85 2.84
CA SER A 239 8.65 -8.66 2.46
C SER A 239 7.34 -7.87 2.62
N LYS A 240 6.33 -8.16 1.78
CA LYS A 240 5.00 -7.51 1.88
C LYS A 240 4.40 -7.59 3.29
N LYS A 241 4.63 -8.71 3.99
CA LYS A 241 4.19 -8.92 5.37
C LYS A 241 4.87 -7.94 6.33
N ASP A 242 6.17 -7.76 6.19
CA ASP A 242 6.96 -6.85 7.04
C ASP A 242 6.66 -5.38 6.73
N GLN A 243 6.31 -5.06 5.49
CA GLN A 243 5.81 -3.72 5.13
C GLN A 243 4.47 -3.41 5.81
N GLN A 244 3.52 -4.34 5.78
CA GLN A 244 2.22 -4.17 6.46
C GLN A 244 2.40 -4.07 7.98
N LEU A 245 3.24 -4.91 8.57
CA LEU A 245 3.54 -4.86 10.00
C LEU A 245 4.11 -3.49 10.38
N PHE A 246 5.07 -2.97 9.61
CA PHE A 246 5.65 -1.66 9.83
C PHE A 246 4.60 -0.53 9.78
N ILE A 247 3.74 -0.55 8.76
CA ILE A 247 2.67 0.45 8.61
C ILE A 247 1.74 0.42 9.82
N ASN A 248 1.31 -0.77 10.25
CA ASN A 248 0.40 -0.91 11.39
C ASN A 248 1.05 -0.41 12.69
N ILE A 249 2.31 -0.78 12.95
CA ILE A 249 3.05 -0.30 14.13
C ILE A 249 3.18 1.22 14.09
N SER A 250 3.46 1.79 12.93
CA SER A 250 3.59 3.24 12.75
C SER A 250 2.28 3.98 13.02
N ILE A 251 1.15 3.45 12.54
CA ILE A 251 -0.18 4.02 12.79
C ILE A 251 -0.48 4.01 14.29
N ILE A 252 -0.26 2.87 14.95
CA ILE A 252 -0.50 2.72 16.40
C ILE A 252 0.37 3.69 17.19
N TYR A 253 1.66 3.79 16.85
CA TYR A 253 2.60 4.68 17.50
C TYR A 253 2.15 6.14 17.48
N TRP A 254 1.79 6.65 16.29
CA TRP A 254 1.34 8.04 16.15
C TRP A 254 0.00 8.26 16.85
N PHE A 255 -0.91 7.29 16.83
CA PHE A 255 -2.18 7.39 17.55
C PHE A 255 -1.98 7.53 19.06
N ILE A 256 -1.06 6.75 19.63
CA ILE A 256 -0.69 6.84 21.05
C ILE A 256 -0.12 8.22 21.37
N ILE A 257 0.85 8.71 20.58
CA ILE A 257 1.45 10.03 20.79
C ILE A 257 0.41 11.14 20.74
N PHE A 258 -0.45 11.15 19.72
CA PHE A 258 -1.50 12.16 19.59
C PHE A 258 -2.51 12.10 20.74
N THR A 259 -2.87 10.89 21.18
CA THR A 259 -3.78 10.72 22.32
C THR A 259 -3.14 11.23 23.62
N CYS A 260 -1.88 10.88 23.89
CA CYS A 260 -1.15 11.40 25.05
C CYS A 260 -1.02 12.92 25.00
N TRP A 261 -0.67 13.48 23.85
CA TRP A 261 -0.58 14.93 23.65
C TRP A 261 -1.94 15.61 23.91
N PHE A 262 -3.03 15.09 23.33
CA PHE A 262 -4.37 15.62 23.49
C PHE A 262 -4.81 15.61 24.97
N ILE A 263 -4.54 14.53 25.69
CA ILE A 263 -4.85 14.43 27.13
C ILE A 263 -4.06 15.47 27.93
N ILE A 264 -2.75 15.62 27.66
CA ILE A 264 -1.90 16.60 28.34
C ILE A 264 -2.42 18.02 28.13
N VAL A 265 -2.74 18.38 26.89
CA VAL A 265 -3.23 19.72 26.55
C VAL A 265 -4.61 19.98 27.14
N THR A 266 -5.51 18.98 27.11
CA THR A 266 -6.91 19.15 27.53
C THR A 266 -7.07 19.16 29.05
N TYR A 267 -6.36 18.29 29.77
CA TYR A 267 -6.60 18.08 31.21
C TYR A 267 -5.54 18.71 32.12
N LEU A 268 -4.31 18.92 31.64
CA LEU A 268 -3.26 19.59 32.43
C LEU A 268 -3.04 21.02 31.94
N TYR A 269 -4.12 21.81 31.90
CA TYR A 269 -4.15 23.18 31.36
C TYR A 269 -3.26 24.14 32.18
N SER A 270 -1.96 24.07 31.94
CA SER A 270 -0.95 24.99 32.45
C SER A 270 -0.26 25.64 31.24
N THR A 271 -0.10 26.96 31.29
CA THR A 271 0.57 27.76 30.26
C THR A 271 2.01 27.31 30.00
N TRP A 272 2.64 26.63 30.96
CA TRP A 272 3.96 26.00 30.82
C TRP A 272 3.90 24.67 30.06
N LEU A 273 2.90 23.83 30.32
CA LEU A 273 2.72 22.54 29.64
C LEU A 273 2.36 22.71 28.16
N TYR A 274 1.60 23.75 27.81
CA TYR A 274 1.32 24.07 26.41
C TYR A 274 2.61 24.38 25.61
N LYS A 275 3.61 25.01 26.23
CA LYS A 275 4.91 25.29 25.59
C LYS A 275 5.76 24.03 25.36
N LEU A 276 5.49 22.94 26.08
CA LEU A 276 6.17 21.65 25.92
C LEU A 276 5.58 20.76 24.82
N THR A 277 4.45 21.15 24.23
CA THR A 277 3.77 20.38 23.17
C THR A 277 4.65 20.11 21.95
N LEU A 278 5.28 21.15 21.40
CA LEU A 278 6.16 21.05 20.24
C LEU A 278 7.42 20.18 20.54
N PRO A 279 8.15 20.36 21.66
CA PRO A 279 9.21 19.45 22.07
C PRO A 279 8.80 17.98 22.16
N ILE A 280 7.63 17.67 22.74
CA ILE A 280 7.13 16.29 22.89
C ILE A 280 6.89 15.66 21.52
N ILE A 281 6.26 16.39 20.60
CA ILE A 281 5.99 15.91 19.24
C ILE A 281 7.30 15.69 18.46
N LEU A 282 8.25 16.63 18.56
CA LEU A 282 9.57 16.50 17.94
C LEU A 282 10.36 15.31 18.51
N PHE A 283 10.33 15.11 19.82
CA PHE A 283 11.00 13.97 20.46
C PHE A 283 10.38 12.63 20.04
N GLY A 284 9.05 12.56 19.97
CA GLY A 284 8.33 11.42 19.39
C GLY A 284 8.73 11.17 17.92
N PHE A 285 8.84 12.23 17.11
CA PHE A 285 9.29 12.09 15.73
C PHE A 285 10.72 11.52 15.62
N ILE A 286 11.64 11.97 16.48
CA ILE A 286 13.02 11.47 16.52
C ILE A 286 13.04 9.97 16.90
N ILE A 287 12.30 9.56 17.94
CA ILE A 287 12.18 8.15 18.34
C ILE A 287 11.64 7.31 17.17
N TYR A 288 10.62 7.80 16.48
CA TYR A 288 10.05 7.13 15.32
C TYR A 288 11.06 6.95 14.17
N LEU A 289 11.87 7.98 13.89
CA LEU A 289 12.93 7.90 12.88
C LEU A 289 13.99 6.85 13.24
N ILE A 290 14.42 6.82 14.51
CA ILE A 290 15.38 5.84 15.01
C ILE A 290 14.80 4.42 14.89
N PHE A 291 13.56 4.22 15.35
CA PHE A 291 12.86 2.94 15.20
C PHE A 291 12.77 2.49 13.74
N THR A 292 12.41 3.40 12.84
CA THR A 292 12.29 3.13 11.41
C THR A 292 13.63 2.70 10.81
N TRP A 293 14.71 3.41 11.15
CA TRP A 293 16.05 3.08 10.68
C TRP A 293 16.48 1.67 11.15
N PHE A 294 16.34 1.38 12.44
CA PHE A 294 16.67 0.05 13.00
C PHE A 294 15.81 -1.07 12.39
N TYR A 295 14.51 -0.84 12.24
CA TYR A 295 13.59 -1.82 11.66
C TYR A 295 13.97 -2.19 10.23
N ILE A 296 14.29 -1.18 9.41
CA ILE A 296 14.71 -1.38 8.02
C ILE A 296 16.06 -2.11 7.97
N GLN A 297 17.04 -1.67 8.76
CA GLN A 297 18.38 -2.27 8.76
C GLN A 297 18.32 -3.76 9.16
N LYS A 298 17.58 -4.09 10.22
CA LYS A 298 17.46 -5.47 10.72
C LYS A 298 16.75 -6.41 9.74
N LYS A 299 15.83 -5.87 8.94
CA LYS A 299 15.08 -6.64 7.93
C LYS A 299 15.79 -6.71 6.58
N ALA A 300 16.61 -5.72 6.23
CA ALA A 300 17.40 -5.71 5.00
C ALA A 300 18.59 -6.70 5.03
N GLN A 301 19.00 -7.15 6.22
CA GLN A 301 20.08 -8.14 6.41
C GLN A 301 19.60 -9.60 6.45
N LYS A 302 18.29 -9.85 6.32
CA LYS A 302 17.68 -11.19 6.27
C LYS A 302 17.21 -11.52 4.87
#